data_AF-A0A2S7YYR3-F1
#
_entry.id   AF-A0A2S7YYR3-F1
#
_cell.length_a   1.000
_cell.length_b   1.000
_cell.length_c   1.000
_cell.angle_alpha   90.00
_cell.angle_beta   90.00
_cell.angle_gamma   90.00
#
_symmetry.space_group_name_H-M   'P 1'
#
loop_
_entity.id
_entity.type
_entity.pdbx_description
1 polymer ?
#
loop_
_entity_poly.entity_id
_entity_poly.type
_entity_poly.pdbx_seq_one_letter_code
_entity_poly.pdbx_strand_id
1 'polypeptide(L)'
;MKRTLLSLLCLGCVTFTSQAIDINIPGTDSTISKDAYQNYRKVDATAKKMEADVGDRVRAKYANNMPKKWTIDELVYLTQELNHSVNFSSSVFILKDNGANLKFTFPEGTQFGKTIKGDPLTAEIKHGNFLLIDGNLNYNISKENQSTSTGNSFSYPTIKNATWEISPTKTGSLEGAINFKVKTEPSVSYRIAFDLTKKKEVELLKTHDQEYVYKQLMSPLVNYVLPSIEPAKQLLSKTKPITINGFTFQTLKSSDLTYNGPANDAIYIYDGKSYREGIMVRELQPEELAKPHTINAKLIQYFAMYKPYSEYRPIQYATVWNDATPAIYMEVERSTSKMYIQSLYDDKYLYTHFIMADLDYKVPSKDLRDVVQYVDNANDKDKYSKSLAGMSAVPKGVFDMTLFPKKQ
;
A
#
# COMPACT_ATOMS: atom_id res chain seq x y z
N MET A 1 16.24 55.62 37.71
CA MET A 1 14.89 55.20 38.13
C MET A 1 14.06 54.88 36.90
N LYS A 2 13.53 53.64 36.86
CA LYS A 2 12.41 53.07 36.09
C LYS A 2 12.04 53.67 34.72
N ARG A 3 12.40 52.93 33.67
CA ARG A 3 11.64 52.82 32.40
C ARG A 3 10.46 51.88 32.64
N THR A 4 9.27 52.21 32.13
CA THR A 4 8.12 51.29 32.13
C THR A 4 7.68 51.04 30.69
N LEU A 5 7.64 49.75 30.34
CA LEU A 5 7.28 49.15 29.07
C LEU A 5 5.82 49.43 28.68
N LEU A 6 5.58 49.68 27.38
CA LEU A 6 4.33 49.34 26.71
C LEU A 6 4.49 47.94 26.09
N SER A 7 3.75 46.98 26.62
CA SER A 7 3.66 45.61 26.09
C SER A 7 2.69 45.56 24.91
N LEU A 8 3.21 45.44 23.68
CA LEU A 8 2.42 44.98 22.54
C LEU A 8 2.42 43.43 22.56
N LEU A 9 1.26 42.83 22.82
CA LEU A 9 1.02 41.42 22.58
C LEU A 9 0.98 41.18 21.05
N CYS A 10 2.05 40.63 20.48
CA CYS A 10 1.98 39.98 19.18
C CYS A 10 1.35 38.60 19.37
N LEU A 11 0.02 38.52 19.23
CA LEU A 11 -0.66 37.26 18.93
C LEU A 11 -0.23 36.81 17.53
N GLY A 12 0.82 36.00 17.48
CA GLY A 12 1.18 35.26 16.29
C GLY A 12 0.11 34.20 16.03
N CYS A 13 -0.89 34.54 15.22
CA CYS A 13 -1.70 33.55 14.52
C CYS A 13 -0.74 32.74 13.64
N VAL A 14 -0.32 31.56 14.11
CA VAL A 14 0.26 30.54 13.25
C VAL A 14 -0.90 30.01 12.41
N THR A 15 -1.14 30.66 11.28
CA THR A 15 -1.87 30.04 10.19
C THR A 15 -1.00 28.87 9.73
N PHE A 16 -1.39 27.66 10.09
CA PHE A 16 -0.83 26.44 9.50
C PHE A 16 -1.22 26.44 8.02
N THR A 17 -0.41 27.10 7.20
CA THR A 17 -0.53 26.98 5.75
C THR A 17 -0.17 25.53 5.40
N SER A 18 -1.06 24.91 4.63
CA SER A 18 -0.91 23.57 4.04
C SER A 18 0.20 23.59 2.98
N GLN A 19 1.44 23.81 3.40
CA GLN A 19 2.60 23.84 2.51
C GLN A 19 3.30 22.47 2.53
N ALA A 20 3.88 22.14 1.39
CA ALA A 20 4.49 20.86 1.06
C ALA A 20 5.76 20.54 1.89
N ILE A 21 6.43 19.43 1.57
CA ILE A 21 7.69 19.02 2.19
C ILE A 21 8.79 20.03 1.79
N ASP A 22 9.15 20.96 2.67
CA ASP A 22 10.26 21.89 2.47
C ASP A 22 11.56 21.29 3.02
N ILE A 23 12.13 20.34 2.27
CA ILE A 23 13.42 19.72 2.60
C ILE A 23 14.31 19.77 1.35
N ASN A 24 15.58 20.15 1.53
CA ASN A 24 16.57 20.14 0.46
C ASN A 24 17.06 18.70 0.16
N ILE A 25 16.20 17.88 -0.41
CA ILE A 25 16.50 16.55 -0.94
C ILE A 25 16.16 16.55 -2.44
N PRO A 26 16.99 15.96 -3.33
CA PRO A 26 16.61 15.76 -4.72
C PRO A 26 15.22 15.12 -4.85
N GLY A 27 14.45 15.56 -5.84
CA GLY A 27 13.12 15.00 -6.10
C GLY A 27 12.00 15.54 -5.21
N THR A 28 12.29 16.39 -4.22
CA THR A 28 11.25 17.12 -3.45
C THR A 28 10.41 17.97 -4.39
N ASP A 29 9.08 17.83 -4.31
CA ASP A 29 8.14 18.53 -5.18
C ASP A 29 7.02 19.16 -4.36
N SER A 30 7.01 20.50 -4.31
CA SER A 30 6.01 21.24 -3.53
C SER A 30 4.61 21.23 -4.13
N THR A 31 4.47 20.77 -5.38
CA THR A 31 3.17 20.61 -6.03
C THR A 31 2.47 19.31 -5.63
N ILE A 32 3.22 18.34 -5.08
CA ILE A 32 2.65 17.11 -4.53
C ILE A 32 2.13 17.38 -3.12
N SER A 33 0.84 17.10 -2.91
CA SER A 33 0.23 17.19 -1.58
C SER A 33 0.95 16.28 -0.58
N LYS A 34 1.14 16.75 0.65
CA LYS A 34 1.65 15.94 1.76
C LYS A 34 0.81 14.68 2.03
N ASP A 35 -0.46 14.68 1.61
CA ASP A 35 -1.41 13.59 1.79
C ASP A 35 -1.55 12.71 0.52
N ALA A 36 -0.73 12.95 -0.52
CA ALA A 36 -0.78 12.18 -1.77
C ALA A 36 -0.58 10.68 -1.57
N TYR A 37 0.20 10.28 -0.56
CA TYR A 37 0.39 8.89 -0.16
C TYR A 37 -0.89 8.18 0.29
N GLN A 38 -1.96 8.92 0.57
CA GLN A 38 -3.27 8.36 0.94
C GLN A 38 -4.13 8.03 -0.29
N ASN A 39 -3.73 8.40 -1.51
CA ASN A 39 -4.44 8.00 -2.72
C ASN A 39 -3.71 6.85 -3.40
N TYR A 40 -4.34 5.67 -3.47
CA TYR A 40 -3.73 4.51 -4.11
C TYR A 40 -4.08 4.32 -5.58
N ARG A 41 -4.85 5.24 -6.17
CA ARG A 41 -5.18 5.22 -7.60
C ARG A 41 -4.42 6.33 -8.33
N LYS A 42 -3.52 5.96 -9.24
CA LYS A 42 -2.90 6.94 -10.15
C LYS A 42 -3.90 7.40 -11.19
N VAL A 43 -3.94 8.71 -11.43
CA VAL A 43 -4.84 9.37 -12.40
C VAL A 43 -4.08 10.36 -13.29
N ASP A 44 -2.76 10.14 -13.43
CA ASP A 44 -1.88 10.94 -14.28
C ASP A 44 -2.16 10.73 -15.78
N ALA A 45 -1.41 11.44 -16.62
CA ALA A 45 -1.56 11.35 -18.08
C ALA A 45 -1.34 9.92 -18.62
N THR A 46 -0.48 9.12 -17.98
CA THR A 46 -0.22 7.73 -18.37
C THR A 46 -1.41 6.84 -18.06
N ALA A 47 -2.01 6.98 -16.88
CA ALA A 47 -3.24 6.29 -16.49
C ALA A 47 -4.40 6.63 -17.44
N LYS A 48 -4.60 7.92 -17.76
CA LYS A 48 -5.67 8.36 -18.69
C LYS A 48 -5.49 7.81 -20.09
N LYS A 49 -4.24 7.78 -20.59
CA LYS A 49 -3.93 7.17 -21.88
C LYS A 49 -4.25 5.67 -21.88
N MET A 50 -3.87 4.96 -20.81
CA MET A 50 -4.23 3.55 -20.65
C MET A 50 -5.75 3.35 -20.66
N GLU A 51 -6.52 4.19 -19.95
CA GLU A 51 -7.98 4.08 -19.92
C GLU A 51 -8.60 4.22 -21.31
N ALA A 52 -8.13 5.20 -22.11
CA ALA A 52 -8.57 5.39 -23.49
C ALA A 52 -8.19 4.21 -24.38
N ASP A 53 -6.93 3.78 -24.36
CA ASP A 53 -6.42 2.67 -25.16
C ASP A 53 -7.17 1.35 -24.85
N VAL A 54 -7.45 1.10 -23.57
CA VAL A 54 -8.25 -0.05 -23.14
C VAL A 54 -9.69 0.07 -23.62
N GLY A 55 -10.30 1.26 -23.49
CA GLY A 55 -11.65 1.53 -23.96
C GLY A 55 -11.83 1.21 -25.44
N ASP A 56 -10.94 1.73 -26.28
CA ASP A 56 -10.95 1.52 -27.73
C ASP A 56 -10.78 0.03 -28.08
N ARG A 57 -9.84 -0.65 -27.42
CA ARG A 57 -9.59 -2.09 -27.64
C ARG A 57 -10.80 -2.96 -27.27
N VAL A 58 -11.46 -2.67 -26.15
CA VAL A 58 -12.65 -3.41 -25.71
C VAL A 58 -13.81 -3.18 -26.68
N ARG A 59 -14.07 -1.92 -27.07
CA ARG A 59 -15.12 -1.57 -28.04
C ARG A 59 -14.90 -2.23 -29.39
N ALA A 60 -13.66 -2.20 -29.91
CA ALA A 60 -13.31 -2.87 -31.16
C ALA A 60 -13.52 -4.40 -31.09
N LYS A 61 -13.12 -5.03 -29.98
CA LYS A 61 -13.25 -6.50 -29.81
C LYS A 61 -14.70 -6.96 -29.79
N TYR A 62 -15.58 -6.22 -29.12
CA TYR A 62 -16.97 -6.64 -28.90
C TYR A 62 -17.99 -6.01 -29.86
N ALA A 63 -17.54 -5.20 -30.83
CA ALA A 63 -18.41 -4.54 -31.82
C ALA A 63 -19.43 -5.48 -32.49
N ASN A 64 -19.01 -6.71 -32.82
CA ASN A 64 -19.85 -7.70 -33.51
C ASN A 64 -20.18 -8.95 -32.66
N ASN A 65 -19.72 -9.00 -31.40
CA ASN A 65 -19.78 -10.21 -30.56
C ASN A 65 -20.09 -9.88 -29.09
N MET A 66 -21.05 -8.97 -28.85
CA MET A 66 -21.42 -8.50 -27.51
C MET A 66 -21.91 -9.65 -26.60
N PRO A 67 -21.36 -9.79 -25.39
CA PRO A 67 -21.89 -10.71 -24.39
C PRO A 67 -23.30 -10.29 -23.95
N LYS A 68 -24.24 -11.23 -23.86
CA LYS A 68 -25.63 -10.92 -23.43
C LYS A 68 -25.75 -10.38 -22.00
N LYS A 69 -24.77 -10.69 -21.13
CA LYS A 69 -24.82 -10.38 -19.70
C LYS A 69 -24.28 -8.98 -19.38
N TRP A 70 -23.46 -8.40 -20.25
CA TRP A 70 -22.69 -7.20 -19.94
C TRP A 70 -22.91 -6.15 -21.00
N THR A 71 -23.06 -4.90 -20.57
CA THR A 71 -22.95 -3.75 -21.46
C THR A 71 -21.50 -3.52 -21.87
N ILE A 72 -21.29 -2.78 -22.95
CA ILE A 72 -19.94 -2.48 -23.41
C ILE A 72 -19.19 -1.62 -22.38
N ASP A 73 -19.89 -0.71 -21.71
CA ASP A 73 -19.30 0.18 -20.72
C ASP A 73 -18.92 -0.58 -19.45
N GLU A 74 -19.69 -1.59 -19.04
CA GLU A 74 -19.28 -2.50 -17.96
C GLU A 74 -18.00 -3.27 -18.34
N LEU A 75 -17.89 -3.79 -19.57
CA LEU A 75 -16.68 -4.49 -20.01
C LEU A 75 -15.46 -3.56 -20.06
N VAL A 76 -15.65 -2.32 -20.51
CA VAL A 76 -14.60 -1.29 -20.51
C VAL A 76 -14.16 -1.02 -19.08
N TYR A 77 -15.11 -0.75 -18.17
CA TYR A 77 -14.85 -0.52 -16.75
C TYR A 77 -14.06 -1.67 -16.12
N LEU A 78 -14.53 -2.91 -16.27
CA LEU A 78 -13.89 -4.08 -15.67
C LEU A 78 -12.47 -4.28 -16.19
N THR A 79 -12.23 -4.03 -17.47
CA THR A 79 -10.90 -4.15 -18.07
C THR A 79 -9.97 -3.01 -17.61
N GLN A 80 -10.49 -1.79 -17.49
CA GLN A 80 -9.74 -0.65 -16.94
C GLN A 80 -9.36 -0.89 -15.47
N GLU A 81 -10.27 -1.39 -14.65
CA GLU A 81 -10.04 -1.66 -13.23
C GLU A 81 -8.97 -2.75 -13.02
N LEU A 82 -8.97 -3.80 -13.85
CA LEU A 82 -7.89 -4.78 -13.86
C LEU A 82 -6.54 -4.15 -14.21
N ASN A 83 -6.48 -3.27 -15.21
CA ASN A 83 -5.24 -2.57 -15.56
C ASN A 83 -4.78 -1.61 -14.45
N HIS A 84 -5.72 -0.92 -13.80
CA HIS A 84 -5.44 -0.05 -12.65
C HIS A 84 -4.82 -0.83 -11.49
N SER A 85 -5.42 -1.97 -11.14
CA SER A 85 -4.93 -2.82 -10.04
C SER A 85 -3.49 -3.29 -10.23
N VAL A 86 -3.07 -3.50 -11.48
CA VAL A 86 -1.77 -4.12 -11.79
C VAL A 86 -0.70 -3.09 -12.08
N ASN A 87 -1.04 -2.03 -12.83
CA ASN A 87 -0.06 -1.07 -13.34
C ASN A 87 -0.10 0.29 -12.64
N PHE A 88 -1.19 0.61 -11.93
CA PHE A 88 -1.46 1.94 -11.38
C PHE A 88 -1.87 1.89 -9.90
N SER A 89 -1.51 0.81 -9.21
CA SER A 89 -1.70 0.60 -7.78
C SER A 89 -0.51 1.10 -6.97
N SER A 90 -0.71 1.16 -5.64
CA SER A 90 0.34 1.48 -4.67
C SER A 90 0.78 0.23 -3.91
N SER A 91 1.79 0.39 -3.06
CA SER A 91 2.16 -0.62 -2.07
C SER A 91 2.25 0.01 -0.69
N VAL A 92 1.80 -0.73 0.33
CA VAL A 92 1.85 -0.33 1.73
C VAL A 92 2.68 -1.37 2.46
N PHE A 93 3.62 -0.91 3.28
CA PHE A 93 4.50 -1.75 4.07
C PHE A 93 4.20 -1.51 5.53
N ILE A 94 3.83 -2.57 6.24
CA ILE A 94 3.61 -2.58 7.68
C ILE A 94 4.68 -3.48 8.28
N LEU A 95 5.77 -2.86 8.73
CA LEU A 95 6.94 -3.51 9.29
C LEU A 95 6.73 -3.75 10.78
N LYS A 96 6.85 -5.02 11.20
CA LYS A 96 6.60 -5.49 12.57
C LYS A 96 7.85 -6.12 13.21
N ASP A 97 7.73 -6.70 14.40
CA ASP A 97 8.76 -7.45 15.15
C ASP A 97 9.90 -6.63 15.80
N ASN A 98 10.37 -7.10 16.96
CA ASN A 98 11.58 -6.63 17.67
C ASN A 98 11.64 -5.11 17.93
N GLY A 99 10.50 -4.52 18.26
CA GLY A 99 10.39 -3.07 18.52
C GLY A 99 10.29 -2.22 17.26
N ALA A 100 10.21 -2.84 16.07
CA ALA A 100 9.84 -2.16 14.84
C ALA A 100 8.33 -2.21 14.65
N ASN A 101 7.69 -1.04 14.55
CA ASN A 101 6.27 -0.94 14.20
C ASN A 101 6.03 0.28 13.31
N LEU A 102 6.47 0.16 12.05
CA LEU A 102 6.44 1.25 11.08
C LEU A 102 5.50 0.92 9.91
N LYS A 103 4.62 1.87 9.59
CA LYS A 103 3.90 1.88 8.31
C LYS A 103 4.51 2.91 7.37
N PHE A 104 4.59 2.58 6.08
CA PHE A 104 4.79 3.55 5.01
C PHE A 104 4.14 3.09 3.69
N THR A 105 3.92 4.04 2.78
CA THR A 105 3.36 3.82 1.44
C THR A 105 4.40 4.13 0.38
N PHE A 106 4.46 3.28 -0.65
CA PHE A 106 5.18 3.51 -1.88
C PHE A 106 4.20 3.66 -3.05
N PRO A 107 4.40 4.62 -3.98
CA PRO A 107 3.43 4.94 -5.02
C PRO A 107 3.48 3.97 -6.22
N GLU A 108 3.95 2.74 -6.04
CA GLU A 108 3.96 1.72 -7.09
C GLU A 108 3.53 0.36 -6.54
N GLY A 109 2.87 -0.43 -7.38
CA GLY A 109 2.47 -1.80 -7.06
C GLY A 109 3.65 -2.77 -7.10
N THR A 110 3.76 -3.61 -6.08
CA THR A 110 4.73 -4.71 -6.03
C THR A 110 4.26 -5.88 -6.86
N GLN A 111 5.17 -6.40 -7.70
CA GLN A 111 5.01 -7.67 -8.39
C GLN A 111 5.37 -8.81 -7.44
N PHE A 112 6.58 -8.82 -6.92
CA PHE A 112 7.06 -9.86 -6.02
C PHE A 112 7.80 -9.23 -4.85
N GLY A 113 7.78 -9.90 -3.72
CA GLY A 113 8.42 -9.42 -2.50
C GLY A 113 8.93 -10.56 -1.66
N LYS A 114 10.02 -10.28 -0.95
CA LYS A 114 10.64 -11.21 -0.01
C LYS A 114 11.13 -10.44 1.20
N THR A 115 10.77 -10.93 2.38
CA THR A 115 11.31 -10.47 3.66
C THR A 115 12.20 -11.57 4.25
N ILE A 116 13.34 -11.20 4.81
CA ILE A 116 14.31 -12.09 5.45
C ILE A 116 14.59 -11.59 6.86
N LYS A 117 14.54 -12.49 7.85
CA LYS A 117 15.00 -12.17 9.22
C LYS A 117 16.53 -12.10 9.23
N GLY A 118 17.05 -11.09 9.90
CA GLY A 118 18.49 -10.98 10.14
C GLY A 118 18.99 -12.08 11.08
N ASP A 119 20.28 -12.36 11.00
CA ASP A 119 20.94 -13.30 11.92
C ASP A 119 20.91 -12.71 13.35
N PRO A 120 20.44 -13.45 14.37
CA PRO A 120 20.43 -13.00 15.76
C PRO A 120 21.77 -12.47 16.29
N LEU A 121 22.90 -12.96 15.72
CA LEU A 121 24.27 -12.57 16.06
C LEU A 121 24.70 -11.25 15.40
N THR A 122 23.91 -10.71 14.48
CA THR A 122 24.21 -9.46 13.77
C THR A 122 23.36 -8.29 14.29
N ALA A 123 23.72 -7.08 13.85
CA ALA A 123 22.91 -5.88 14.10
C ALA A 123 21.64 -5.84 13.24
N GLU A 124 21.61 -6.56 12.12
CA GLU A 124 20.44 -6.61 11.24
C GLU A 124 19.29 -7.37 11.92
N ILE A 125 18.14 -6.72 12.04
CA ILE A 125 16.91 -7.30 12.56
C ILE A 125 16.19 -8.02 11.41
N LYS A 126 16.05 -7.34 10.27
CA LYS A 126 15.47 -7.88 9.04
C LYS A 126 15.71 -6.96 7.86
N HIS A 127 15.56 -7.51 6.66
CA HIS A 127 15.53 -6.75 5.42
C HIS A 127 14.49 -7.30 4.46
N GLY A 128 14.10 -6.49 3.49
CA GLY A 128 13.19 -6.91 2.42
C GLY A 128 13.58 -6.34 1.08
N ASN A 129 13.25 -7.07 0.03
CA ASN A 129 13.46 -6.71 -1.37
C ASN A 129 12.16 -6.96 -2.14
N PHE A 130 11.69 -5.95 -2.86
CA PHE A 130 10.41 -5.94 -3.54
C PHE A 130 10.57 -5.43 -4.95
N LEU A 131 10.25 -6.29 -5.91
CA LEU A 131 10.21 -5.95 -7.33
C LEU A 131 8.94 -5.13 -7.60
N LEU A 132 9.13 -3.92 -8.09
CA LEU A 132 8.10 -3.01 -8.55
C LEU A 132 8.05 -3.01 -10.08
N ILE A 133 7.23 -2.14 -10.67
CA ILE A 133 7.11 -2.02 -12.13
C ILE A 133 8.36 -1.36 -12.70
N ASP A 134 8.77 -0.22 -12.13
CA ASP A 134 9.85 0.60 -12.66
C ASP A 134 11.18 0.43 -11.90
N GLY A 135 11.20 -0.36 -10.83
CA GLY A 135 12.39 -0.51 -9.98
C GLY A 135 12.29 -1.61 -8.92
N ASN A 136 13.16 -1.53 -7.93
CA ASN A 136 13.10 -2.36 -6.73
C ASN A 136 13.09 -1.47 -5.49
N LEU A 137 12.26 -1.83 -4.52
CA LEU A 137 12.28 -1.25 -3.19
C LEU A 137 13.03 -2.20 -2.25
N ASN A 138 13.96 -1.64 -1.49
CA ASN A 138 14.70 -2.33 -0.45
C ASN A 138 14.43 -1.66 0.90
N TYR A 139 14.33 -2.46 1.96
CA TYR A 139 14.41 -1.92 3.30
C TYR A 139 15.37 -2.74 4.16
N ASN A 140 15.97 -2.09 5.14
CA ASN A 140 16.77 -2.71 6.19
C ASN A 140 16.35 -2.15 7.56
N ILE A 141 16.28 -3.02 8.55
CA ILE A 141 16.02 -2.67 9.93
C ILE A 141 17.17 -3.20 10.78
N SER A 142 17.77 -2.34 11.60
CA SER A 142 18.94 -2.70 12.40
C SER A 142 18.86 -2.18 13.84
N LYS A 143 19.55 -2.88 14.74
CA LYS A 143 19.78 -2.51 16.14
C LYS A 143 20.73 -1.31 16.21
N GLU A 144 20.57 -0.51 17.25
CA GLU A 144 21.20 0.79 17.48
C GLU A 144 22.76 0.83 17.43
N ASN A 145 23.46 -0.30 17.46
CA ASN A 145 24.91 -0.32 17.71
C ASN A 145 25.82 -0.21 16.46
N GLN A 146 25.31 0.06 15.25
CA GLN A 146 26.14 0.27 14.06
C GLN A 146 25.91 1.65 13.40
N SER A 147 26.82 2.56 13.77
CA SER A 147 27.42 3.68 13.02
C SER A 147 26.56 4.58 12.12
N THR A 148 26.51 5.85 12.54
CA THR A 148 26.79 7.07 11.74
C THR A 148 26.60 6.94 10.23
N SER A 149 25.44 7.39 9.73
CA SER A 149 25.23 7.54 8.30
C SER A 149 26.19 8.57 7.69
N THR A 150 26.84 8.19 6.60
CA THR A 150 27.66 9.05 5.73
C THR A 150 26.82 9.92 4.79
N GLY A 151 25.49 9.84 4.88
CA GLY A 151 24.56 10.58 4.02
C GLY A 151 24.34 12.03 4.45
N ASN A 152 23.68 12.79 3.57
CA ASN A 152 23.30 14.17 3.83
C ASN A 152 22.20 14.23 4.87
N SER A 153 22.43 14.94 5.98
CA SER A 153 21.45 15.03 7.07
C SER A 153 20.26 15.92 6.72
N PHE A 154 19.08 15.56 7.22
CA PHE A 154 17.88 16.39 7.13
C PHE A 154 16.99 16.23 8.37
N SER A 155 15.98 17.10 8.50
CA SER A 155 15.01 17.06 9.58
C SER A 155 13.61 16.80 9.05
N TYR A 156 12.82 16.02 9.80
CA TYR A 156 11.42 15.80 9.48
C TYR A 156 10.60 15.54 10.77
N PRO A 157 9.32 15.93 10.85
CA PRO A 157 8.58 15.93 12.12
C PRO A 157 8.47 14.57 12.83
N THR A 158 8.33 13.46 12.10
CA THR A 158 8.05 12.12 12.67
C THR A 158 9.32 11.31 12.97
N ILE A 159 10.49 11.74 12.47
CA ILE A 159 11.74 10.99 12.50
C ILE A 159 12.93 11.80 13.06
N LYS A 160 14.00 11.11 13.42
CA LYS A 160 15.26 11.71 13.90
C LYS A 160 16.46 10.99 13.30
N ASN A 161 17.63 11.61 13.41
CA ASN A 161 18.90 11.13 12.84
C ASN A 161 18.73 10.76 11.36
N ALA A 162 18.00 11.59 10.63
CA ALA A 162 17.59 11.29 9.27
C ALA A 162 18.65 11.73 8.27
N THR A 163 18.99 10.87 7.33
CA THR A 163 19.93 11.15 6.26
C THR A 163 19.42 10.61 4.94
N TRP A 164 19.88 11.19 3.84
CA TRP A 164 19.64 10.69 2.50
C TRP A 164 20.94 10.52 1.74
N GLU A 165 20.96 9.58 0.80
CA GLU A 165 22.10 9.34 -0.07
C GLU A 165 21.63 8.85 -1.45
N ILE A 166 22.47 9.07 -2.46
CA ILE A 166 22.37 8.39 -3.75
C ILE A 166 23.72 7.71 -3.97
N SER A 167 23.70 6.40 -4.19
CA SER A 167 24.92 5.61 -4.31
C SER A 167 24.74 4.48 -5.32
N PRO A 168 25.82 4.02 -5.99
CA PRO A 168 25.75 2.85 -6.83
C PRO A 168 25.59 1.58 -5.98
N THR A 169 24.67 0.72 -6.39
CA THR A 169 24.53 -0.64 -5.86
C THR A 169 25.73 -1.52 -6.25
N LYS A 170 25.83 -2.71 -5.67
CA LYS A 170 26.86 -3.72 -6.04
C LYS A 170 26.82 -4.10 -7.53
N THR A 171 25.67 -3.94 -8.19
CA THR A 171 25.48 -4.23 -9.63
C THR A 171 25.74 -3.02 -10.52
N GLY A 172 26.04 -1.85 -9.92
CA GLY A 172 26.36 -0.60 -10.60
C GLY A 172 25.17 0.31 -10.91
N SER A 173 23.92 -0.12 -10.65
CA SER A 173 22.73 0.75 -10.78
C SER A 173 22.67 1.77 -9.65
N LEU A 174 22.16 2.97 -9.91
CA LEU A 174 21.96 3.99 -8.88
C LEU A 174 20.80 3.64 -7.94
N GLU A 175 21.04 3.77 -6.63
CA GLU A 175 20.04 3.60 -5.57
C GLU A 175 19.95 4.90 -4.74
N GLY A 176 18.73 5.37 -4.54
CA GLY A 176 18.43 6.45 -3.60
C GLY A 176 17.98 5.83 -2.28
N ALA A 177 18.40 6.40 -1.16
CA ALA A 177 18.03 5.88 0.16
C ALA A 177 17.76 6.99 1.16
N ILE A 178 16.84 6.72 2.07
CA ILE A 178 16.63 7.47 3.30
C ILE A 178 16.89 6.57 4.50
N ASN A 179 17.69 7.06 5.45
CA ASN A 179 17.96 6.40 6.72
C ASN A 179 17.38 7.24 7.84
N PHE A 180 16.75 6.63 8.83
CA PHE A 180 16.13 7.36 9.93
C PHE A 180 15.84 6.49 11.14
N LYS A 181 15.51 7.15 12.25
CA LYS A 181 14.85 6.54 13.41
C LYS A 181 13.48 7.16 13.60
N VAL A 182 12.49 6.36 14.00
CA VAL A 182 11.18 6.88 14.40
C VAL A 182 11.31 7.51 15.79
N LYS A 183 10.76 8.72 16.00
CA LYS A 183 10.93 9.42 17.30
C LYS A 183 10.36 8.63 18.48
N THR A 184 9.26 7.90 18.27
CA THR A 184 8.56 7.12 19.29
C THR A 184 9.19 5.75 19.57
N GLU A 185 10.11 5.28 18.72
CA GLU A 185 10.72 3.94 18.78
C GLU A 185 12.23 4.06 18.54
N PRO A 186 13.01 4.52 19.54
CA PRO A 186 14.38 4.98 19.32
C PRO A 186 15.43 3.86 19.16
N SER A 187 15.10 2.62 19.53
CA SER A 187 16.02 1.49 19.61
C SER A 187 16.30 0.81 18.26
N VAL A 188 15.64 1.26 17.20
CA VAL A 188 15.71 0.68 15.86
C VAL A 188 15.99 1.76 14.83
N SER A 189 16.86 1.44 13.87
CA SER A 189 17.14 2.26 12.69
C SER A 189 16.51 1.63 11.45
N TYR A 190 16.02 2.47 10.56
CA TYR A 190 15.40 2.08 9.29
C TYR A 190 16.20 2.66 8.13
N ARG A 191 16.44 1.85 7.10
CA ARG A 191 16.87 2.29 5.77
C ARG A 191 15.79 1.88 4.78
N ILE A 192 15.28 2.82 4.00
CA ILE A 192 14.38 2.56 2.88
C ILE A 192 15.07 3.08 1.63
N ALA A 193 15.20 2.23 0.63
CA ALA A 193 15.93 2.52 -0.59
C ALA A 193 15.17 2.07 -1.83
N PHE A 194 15.40 2.76 -2.93
CA PHE A 194 14.76 2.49 -4.21
C PHE A 194 15.81 2.61 -5.32
N ASP A 195 15.83 1.63 -6.21
CA ASP A 195 16.62 1.62 -7.43
C ASP A 195 15.72 1.47 -8.65
N LEU A 196 16.05 2.17 -9.73
CA LEU A 196 15.35 2.02 -11.00
C LEU A 196 15.82 0.75 -11.72
N THR A 197 14.94 0.15 -12.51
CA THR A 197 15.38 -0.88 -13.46
C THR A 197 16.42 -0.28 -14.41
N LYS A 198 17.44 -1.07 -14.77
CA LYS A 198 18.46 -0.64 -15.74
C LYS A 198 17.86 -0.13 -17.06
N LYS A 199 16.74 -0.70 -17.49
CA LYS A 199 16.00 -0.23 -18.67
C LYS A 199 15.49 1.20 -18.47
N LYS A 200 14.82 1.48 -17.35
CA LYS A 200 14.26 2.79 -17.03
C LYS A 200 15.36 3.83 -16.83
N GLU A 201 16.42 3.47 -16.11
CA GLU A 201 17.60 4.32 -15.90
C GLU A 201 18.22 4.75 -17.25
N VAL A 202 18.44 3.80 -18.17
CA VAL A 202 18.98 4.10 -19.51
C VAL A 202 18.02 4.95 -20.35
N GLU A 203 16.71 4.74 -20.26
CA GLU A 203 15.70 5.54 -20.97
C GLU A 203 15.72 7.01 -20.51
N LEU A 204 15.83 7.23 -19.20
CA LEU A 204 15.93 8.57 -18.62
C LEU A 204 17.24 9.25 -19.03
N LEU A 205 18.38 8.56 -18.93
CA LEU A 205 19.69 9.11 -19.31
C LEU A 205 19.82 9.44 -20.80
N LYS A 206 18.99 8.85 -21.67
CA LYS A 206 18.94 9.20 -23.10
C LYS A 206 18.23 10.51 -23.38
N THR A 207 17.33 10.92 -22.49
CA THR A 207 16.41 12.03 -22.70
C THR A 207 16.62 13.19 -21.73
N HIS A 208 17.35 12.94 -20.64
CA HIS A 208 17.60 13.87 -19.55
C HIS A 208 19.02 13.67 -18.98
N ASP A 209 19.45 14.62 -18.15
CA ASP A 209 20.74 14.55 -17.45
C ASP A 209 20.69 13.67 -16.18
N GLN A 210 21.86 13.51 -15.55
CA GLN A 210 22.00 12.73 -14.33
C GLN A 210 21.26 13.33 -13.13
N GLU A 211 21.10 14.66 -13.07
CA GLU A 211 20.35 15.33 -12.00
C GLU A 211 18.86 14.99 -12.07
N TYR A 212 18.30 14.92 -13.28
CA TYR A 212 16.93 14.47 -13.49
C TYR A 212 16.74 13.03 -13.01
N VAL A 213 17.68 12.13 -13.31
CA VAL A 213 17.64 10.73 -12.81
C VAL A 213 17.64 10.69 -11.29
N TYR A 214 18.48 11.50 -10.64
CA TYR A 214 18.49 11.63 -9.17
C TYR A 214 17.14 12.11 -8.61
N LYS A 215 16.50 13.07 -9.27
CA LYS A 215 15.16 13.54 -8.90
C LYS A 215 14.11 12.42 -9.03
N GLN A 216 14.14 11.65 -10.10
CA GLN A 216 13.22 10.52 -10.30
C GLN A 216 13.41 9.42 -9.26
N LEU A 217 14.66 9.12 -8.92
CA LEU A 217 15.03 8.11 -7.93
C LEU A 217 14.56 8.49 -6.51
N MET A 218 14.75 9.75 -6.12
CA MET A 218 14.41 10.21 -4.77
C MET A 218 12.95 10.63 -4.60
N SER A 219 12.25 11.01 -5.67
CA SER A 219 10.88 11.54 -5.60
C SER A 219 9.89 10.61 -4.89
N PRO A 220 9.84 9.27 -5.15
CA PRO A 220 8.97 8.37 -4.40
C PRO A 220 9.30 8.32 -2.90
N LEU A 221 10.60 8.37 -2.55
CA LEU A 221 11.05 8.32 -1.16
C LEU A 221 10.67 9.59 -0.40
N VAL A 222 10.83 10.76 -1.02
CA VAL A 222 10.60 12.04 -0.34
C VAL A 222 9.13 12.45 -0.36
N ASN A 223 8.42 12.27 -1.47
CA ASN A 223 7.04 12.76 -1.60
C ASN A 223 5.98 11.74 -1.16
N TYR A 224 6.32 10.47 -0.97
CA TYR A 224 5.35 9.42 -0.59
C TYR A 224 5.78 8.62 0.63
N VAL A 225 7.00 8.08 0.66
CA VAL A 225 7.48 7.30 1.82
C VAL A 225 7.60 8.20 3.04
N LEU A 226 8.40 9.26 2.97
CA LEU A 226 8.66 10.15 4.11
C LEU A 226 7.38 10.70 4.78
N PRO A 227 6.37 11.24 4.06
CA PRO A 227 5.13 11.71 4.68
C PRO A 227 4.19 10.62 5.17
N SER A 228 4.38 9.36 4.75
CA SER A 228 3.56 8.24 5.18
C SER A 228 4.14 7.45 6.36
N ILE A 229 5.35 7.81 6.83
CA ILE A 229 5.99 7.18 7.98
C ILE A 229 5.17 7.44 9.25
N GLU A 230 4.56 6.37 9.75
CA GLU A 230 3.73 6.42 10.96
C GLU A 230 4.00 5.24 11.91
N PRO A 231 4.05 5.47 13.23
CA PRO A 231 4.09 4.39 14.20
C PRO A 231 2.75 3.68 14.29
N ALA A 232 2.70 2.35 14.13
CA ALA A 232 1.42 1.63 14.18
C ALA A 232 0.81 1.54 15.60
N LYS A 233 1.55 1.94 16.65
CA LYS A 233 1.02 2.03 18.03
C LYS A 233 -0.25 2.89 18.14
N GLN A 234 -0.38 3.92 17.30
CA GLN A 234 -1.57 4.79 17.33
C GLN A 234 -2.84 4.03 16.92
N LEU A 235 -2.75 3.17 15.90
CA LEU A 235 -3.86 2.31 15.47
C LEU A 235 -4.31 1.38 16.61
N LEU A 236 -3.36 0.64 17.19
CA LEU A 236 -3.63 -0.38 18.22
C LEU A 236 -4.33 0.19 19.46
N SER A 237 -4.19 1.49 19.73
CA SER A 237 -4.87 2.15 20.85
C SER A 237 -6.40 2.24 20.67
N LYS A 238 -6.89 2.22 19.43
CA LYS A 238 -8.31 2.41 19.07
C LYS A 238 -9.01 1.11 18.63
N THR A 239 -8.28 0.00 18.53
CA THR A 239 -8.78 -1.28 18.01
C THR A 239 -8.78 -2.39 19.06
N LYS A 240 -9.47 -3.49 18.76
CA LYS A 240 -9.41 -4.75 19.50
C LYS A 240 -9.00 -5.89 18.56
N PRO A 241 -8.14 -6.82 19.01
CA PRO A 241 -7.66 -7.91 18.17
C PRO A 241 -8.68 -9.05 18.10
N ILE A 242 -8.78 -9.69 16.94
CA ILE A 242 -9.46 -10.97 16.74
C ILE A 242 -8.53 -11.92 16.01
N THR A 243 -8.26 -13.08 16.62
CA THR A 243 -7.38 -14.09 16.06
C THR A 243 -8.18 -15.24 15.46
N ILE A 244 -7.93 -15.54 14.18
CA ILE A 244 -8.53 -16.66 13.45
C ILE A 244 -7.40 -17.39 12.71
N ASN A 245 -7.24 -18.69 12.96
CA ASN A 245 -6.24 -19.54 12.30
C ASN A 245 -4.80 -18.97 12.30
N GLY A 246 -4.42 -18.26 13.37
CA GLY A 246 -3.09 -17.66 13.51
C GLY A 246 -2.93 -16.27 12.89
N PHE A 247 -3.93 -15.76 12.17
CA PHE A 247 -4.01 -14.35 11.76
C PHE A 247 -4.73 -13.53 12.82
N THR A 248 -4.16 -12.39 13.19
CA THR A 248 -4.80 -11.44 14.11
C THR A 248 -5.17 -10.17 13.36
N PHE A 249 -6.48 -9.99 13.16
CA PHE A 249 -7.09 -8.81 12.56
C PHE A 249 -7.40 -7.79 13.65
N GLN A 250 -7.43 -6.51 13.27
CA GLN A 250 -7.87 -5.43 14.15
C GLN A 250 -9.32 -5.08 13.82
N THR A 251 -10.15 -4.87 14.83
CA THR A 251 -11.52 -4.33 14.64
C THR A 251 -11.72 -3.09 15.49
N LEU A 252 -12.68 -2.25 15.13
CA LEU A 252 -12.95 -1.03 15.91
C LEU A 252 -13.44 -1.38 17.32
N LYS A 253 -12.96 -0.67 18.35
CA LYS A 253 -13.45 -0.84 19.72
C LYS A 253 -14.94 -0.49 19.88
N SER A 254 -15.47 0.35 18.98
CA SER A 254 -16.84 0.84 19.03
C SER A 254 -17.87 -0.09 18.39
N SER A 255 -17.46 -1.20 17.77
CA SER A 255 -18.37 -2.19 17.18
C SER A 255 -18.63 -3.34 18.14
N ASP A 256 -19.83 -3.93 18.06
CA ASP A 256 -20.19 -5.14 18.80
C ASP A 256 -20.30 -6.32 17.83
N LEU A 257 -19.84 -7.50 18.27
CA LEU A 257 -20.00 -8.73 17.49
C LEU A 257 -21.49 -9.08 17.45
N THR A 258 -22.10 -9.01 16.27
CA THR A 258 -23.54 -9.30 16.08
C THR A 258 -23.79 -10.67 15.48
N TYR A 259 -22.81 -11.24 14.77
CA TYR A 259 -22.92 -12.58 14.18
C TYR A 259 -21.57 -13.29 14.13
N ASN A 260 -21.59 -14.60 14.40
CA ASN A 260 -20.46 -15.50 14.25
C ASN A 260 -20.91 -16.81 13.57
N GLY A 261 -20.28 -17.15 12.45
CA GLY A 261 -20.53 -18.40 11.72
C GLY A 261 -19.82 -19.62 12.33
N PRO A 262 -20.20 -20.85 11.92
CA PRO A 262 -19.48 -22.06 12.31
C PRO A 262 -18.05 -22.10 11.74
N ALA A 263 -17.16 -22.88 12.35
CA ALA A 263 -15.75 -22.95 11.96
C ALA A 263 -15.53 -23.47 10.52
N ASN A 264 -14.44 -23.02 9.89
CA ASN A 264 -13.92 -23.40 8.55
C ASN A 264 -14.62 -22.85 7.29
N ASP A 265 -15.75 -22.15 7.43
CA ASP A 265 -16.29 -21.21 6.44
C ASP A 265 -17.13 -20.19 7.24
N ALA A 266 -16.42 -19.29 7.93
CA ALA A 266 -16.99 -18.44 8.97
C ALA A 266 -17.15 -17.00 8.50
N ILE A 267 -18.15 -16.31 9.04
CA ILE A 267 -18.26 -14.86 8.94
C ILE A 267 -18.47 -14.27 10.33
N TYR A 268 -17.62 -13.30 10.65
CA TYR A 268 -17.68 -12.52 11.88
C TYR A 268 -18.15 -11.13 11.50
N ILE A 269 -19.35 -10.72 11.92
CA ILE A 269 -19.90 -9.39 11.65
C ILE A 269 -19.90 -8.57 12.91
N TYR A 270 -19.37 -7.36 12.79
CA TYR A 270 -19.37 -6.35 13.83
C TYR A 270 -20.16 -5.14 13.31
N ASP A 271 -21.32 -4.89 13.90
CA ASP A 271 -22.09 -3.70 13.53
C ASP A 271 -21.73 -2.56 14.48
N GLY A 272 -21.63 -1.35 13.92
CA GLY A 272 -21.50 -0.12 14.66
C GLY A 272 -22.52 0.91 14.19
N LYS A 273 -22.56 2.05 14.87
CA LYS A 273 -23.41 3.16 14.44
C LYS A 273 -22.85 3.74 13.13
N SER A 274 -23.60 3.58 12.02
CA SER A 274 -23.26 4.07 10.67
C SER A 274 -22.09 3.36 9.98
N TYR A 275 -21.77 2.13 10.38
CA TYR A 275 -20.86 1.26 9.63
C TYR A 275 -21.10 -0.21 9.93
N ARG A 276 -20.69 -1.07 9.01
CA ARG A 276 -20.58 -2.51 9.18
C ARG A 276 -19.15 -2.96 8.94
N GLU A 277 -18.63 -3.77 9.83
CA GLU A 277 -17.32 -4.40 9.74
C GLU A 277 -17.48 -5.91 9.70
N GLY A 278 -16.59 -6.62 9.00
CA GLY A 278 -16.60 -8.07 9.06
C GLY A 278 -15.33 -8.74 8.59
N ILE A 279 -15.13 -9.96 9.08
CA ILE A 279 -14.05 -10.86 8.67
C ILE A 279 -14.71 -12.12 8.13
N MET A 280 -14.47 -12.42 6.86
CA MET A 280 -14.92 -13.64 6.20
C MET A 280 -13.73 -14.59 6.06
N VAL A 281 -13.95 -15.85 6.39
CA VAL A 281 -12.99 -16.94 6.18
C VAL A 281 -13.66 -17.97 5.31
N ARG A 282 -13.01 -18.33 4.20
CA ARG A 282 -13.48 -19.44 3.37
C ARG A 282 -12.37 -20.38 2.99
N GLU A 283 -12.67 -21.66 2.83
CA GLU A 283 -11.73 -22.62 2.27
C GLU A 283 -11.42 -22.26 0.80
N LEU A 284 -10.15 -22.41 0.43
CA LEU A 284 -9.70 -22.26 -0.96
C LEU A 284 -10.17 -23.47 -1.78
N GLN A 285 -10.71 -23.20 -2.95
CA GLN A 285 -11.14 -24.25 -3.86
C GLN A 285 -9.92 -25.01 -4.42
N PRO A 286 -10.04 -26.30 -4.77
CA PRO A 286 -8.93 -27.07 -5.35
C PRO A 286 -8.27 -26.39 -6.56
N GLU A 287 -9.05 -25.69 -7.39
CA GLU A 287 -8.55 -24.92 -8.52
C GLU A 287 -7.69 -23.70 -8.12
N GLU A 288 -8.01 -23.08 -6.99
CA GLU A 288 -7.24 -21.95 -6.44
C GLU A 288 -5.92 -22.44 -5.87
N LEU A 289 -5.95 -23.57 -5.14
CA LEU A 289 -4.74 -24.23 -4.64
C LEU A 289 -3.82 -24.70 -5.76
N ALA A 290 -4.39 -25.17 -6.88
CA ALA A 290 -3.62 -25.57 -8.06
C ALA A 290 -3.02 -24.37 -8.83
N LYS A 291 -3.62 -23.17 -8.71
CA LYS A 291 -3.21 -21.96 -9.44
C LYS A 291 -3.24 -20.71 -8.53
N PRO A 292 -2.42 -20.68 -7.46
CA PRO A 292 -2.49 -19.63 -6.44
C PRO A 292 -2.19 -18.24 -6.99
N HIS A 293 -1.36 -18.16 -8.03
CA HIS A 293 -1.05 -16.92 -8.75
C HIS A 293 -2.27 -16.25 -9.43
N THR A 294 -3.40 -16.96 -9.56
CA THR A 294 -4.64 -16.41 -10.13
C THR A 294 -5.60 -15.83 -9.09
N ILE A 295 -5.39 -16.13 -7.81
CA ILE A 295 -6.30 -15.75 -6.72
C ILE A 295 -6.49 -14.23 -6.69
N ASN A 296 -5.40 -13.46 -6.70
CA ASN A 296 -5.47 -11.99 -6.66
C ASN A 296 -6.31 -11.41 -7.80
N ALA A 297 -6.07 -11.87 -9.03
CA ALA A 297 -6.82 -11.41 -10.20
C ALA A 297 -8.31 -11.78 -10.12
N LYS A 298 -8.65 -12.99 -9.65
CA LYS A 298 -10.03 -13.43 -9.44
C LYS A 298 -10.73 -12.58 -8.38
N LEU A 299 -10.04 -12.20 -7.30
CA LEU A 299 -10.61 -11.36 -6.25
C LEU A 299 -10.89 -9.94 -6.74
N ILE A 300 -9.95 -9.33 -7.46
CA ILE A 300 -10.13 -8.00 -8.07
C ILE A 300 -11.28 -8.04 -9.07
N GLN A 301 -11.32 -9.07 -9.93
CA GLN A 301 -12.39 -9.26 -10.90
C GLN A 301 -13.74 -9.39 -10.20
N TYR A 302 -13.85 -10.24 -9.17
CA TYR A 302 -15.08 -10.44 -8.42
C TYR A 302 -15.56 -9.13 -7.78
N PHE A 303 -14.65 -8.39 -7.15
CA PHE A 303 -14.97 -7.11 -6.51
C PHE A 303 -15.45 -6.06 -7.51
N ALA A 304 -14.72 -5.88 -8.62
CA ALA A 304 -15.09 -4.92 -9.67
C ALA A 304 -16.43 -5.30 -10.35
N MET A 305 -16.67 -6.60 -10.58
CA MET A 305 -17.89 -7.12 -11.22
C MET A 305 -19.13 -7.05 -10.32
N TYR A 306 -18.97 -7.14 -9.01
CA TYR A 306 -20.09 -7.19 -8.10
C TYR A 306 -20.57 -5.77 -7.77
N LYS A 307 -21.59 -5.31 -8.51
CA LYS A 307 -22.19 -3.98 -8.38
C LYS A 307 -22.49 -3.55 -6.93
N PRO A 308 -22.97 -4.42 -6.01
CA PRO A 308 -23.17 -4.01 -4.61
C PRO A 308 -21.89 -3.61 -3.87
N TYR A 309 -20.71 -4.00 -4.35
CA TYR A 309 -19.42 -3.55 -3.81
C TYR A 309 -18.86 -2.38 -4.61
N SER A 310 -18.73 -2.52 -5.93
CA SER A 310 -18.02 -1.52 -6.73
C SER A 310 -18.88 -0.31 -7.12
N GLU A 311 -20.21 -0.49 -7.26
CA GLU A 311 -21.11 0.43 -7.96
C GLU A 311 -20.58 0.89 -9.33
N TYR A 312 -19.66 0.12 -9.93
CA TYR A 312 -18.88 0.49 -11.10
C TYR A 312 -18.16 1.85 -10.98
N ARG A 313 -17.72 2.20 -9.77
CA ARG A 313 -16.94 3.41 -9.49
C ARG A 313 -15.43 3.13 -9.51
N PRO A 314 -14.58 4.16 -9.67
CA PRO A 314 -13.13 4.00 -9.61
C PRO A 314 -12.70 3.38 -8.27
N ILE A 315 -11.90 2.31 -8.33
CA ILE A 315 -11.38 1.63 -7.15
C ILE A 315 -9.91 2.02 -6.96
N GLN A 316 -9.52 2.18 -5.70
CA GLN A 316 -8.13 2.32 -5.27
C GLN A 316 -7.56 0.96 -4.92
N TYR A 317 -6.31 0.70 -5.31
CA TYR A 317 -5.68 -0.61 -5.17
C TYR A 317 -4.31 -0.49 -4.48
N ALA A 318 -4.05 -1.33 -3.48
CA ALA A 318 -2.69 -1.49 -2.96
C ALA A 318 -2.32 -2.95 -2.67
N THR A 319 -1.05 -3.30 -2.84
CA THR A 319 -0.50 -4.48 -2.16
C THR A 319 -0.10 -4.06 -0.75
N VAL A 320 -0.62 -4.74 0.27
CA VAL A 320 -0.26 -4.48 1.66
C VAL A 320 0.64 -5.59 2.17
N TRP A 321 1.90 -5.27 2.43
CA TRP A 321 2.88 -6.17 3.01
C TRP A 321 2.82 -6.06 4.54
N ASN A 322 2.08 -6.96 5.17
CA ASN A 322 2.09 -7.18 6.61
C ASN A 322 3.31 -8.05 6.96
N ASP A 323 4.44 -7.37 7.15
CA ASP A 323 5.76 -7.97 7.21
C ASP A 323 6.09 -8.89 6.01
N ALA A 324 6.16 -10.21 6.22
CA ALA A 324 6.37 -11.18 5.15
C ALA A 324 5.07 -11.62 4.44
N THR A 325 3.90 -11.17 4.90
CA THR A 325 2.60 -11.59 4.36
C THR A 325 2.00 -10.53 3.44
N PRO A 326 1.90 -10.78 2.11
CA PRO A 326 1.16 -9.89 1.23
C PRO A 326 -0.35 -10.06 1.39
N ALA A 327 -1.07 -8.97 1.20
CA ALA A 327 -2.51 -8.91 1.07
C ALA A 327 -2.88 -7.97 -0.08
N ILE A 328 -4.02 -8.20 -0.72
CA ILE A 328 -4.59 -7.25 -1.67
C ILE A 328 -5.54 -6.32 -0.92
N TYR A 329 -5.45 -5.03 -1.18
CA TYR A 329 -6.33 -4.02 -0.61
C TYR A 329 -7.07 -3.28 -1.71
N MET A 330 -8.37 -3.09 -1.51
CA MET A 330 -9.23 -2.28 -2.37
C MET A 330 -10.02 -1.28 -1.54
N GLU A 331 -10.23 -0.10 -2.10
CA GLU A 331 -11.06 0.95 -1.50
C GLU A 331 -11.92 1.61 -2.57
N VAL A 332 -13.22 1.76 -2.28
CA VAL A 332 -14.17 2.36 -3.21
C VAL A 332 -15.13 3.28 -2.46
N GLU A 333 -15.25 4.51 -2.96
CA GLU A 333 -16.29 5.44 -2.52
C GLU A 333 -17.54 5.22 -3.36
N ARG A 334 -18.62 4.82 -2.71
CA ARG A 334 -19.92 4.49 -3.29
C ARG A 334 -20.88 5.67 -3.12
N SER A 335 -22.09 5.52 -3.64
CA SER A 335 -23.14 6.55 -3.56
C SER A 335 -23.53 6.95 -2.13
N THR A 336 -23.52 6.01 -1.20
CA THR A 336 -23.99 6.21 0.19
C THR A 336 -22.98 5.78 1.25
N SER A 337 -21.91 5.11 0.85
CA SER A 337 -20.93 4.52 1.76
C SER A 337 -19.54 4.53 1.15
N LYS A 338 -18.53 4.23 1.96
CA LYS A 338 -17.18 3.94 1.53
C LYS A 338 -16.79 2.56 2.04
N MET A 339 -16.26 1.73 1.14
CA MET A 339 -15.86 0.36 1.44
C MET A 339 -14.34 0.25 1.42
N TYR A 340 -13.81 -0.36 2.48
CA TYR A 340 -12.42 -0.70 2.70
C TYR A 340 -12.36 -2.22 2.77
N ILE A 341 -11.54 -2.88 1.97
CA ILE A 341 -11.47 -4.34 1.95
C ILE A 341 -10.03 -4.80 1.76
N GLN A 342 -9.63 -5.79 2.54
CA GLN A 342 -8.35 -6.48 2.40
C GLN A 342 -8.58 -7.98 2.33
N SER A 343 -7.89 -8.65 1.42
CA SER A 343 -7.89 -10.11 1.32
C SER A 343 -6.48 -10.68 1.31
N LEU A 344 -6.29 -11.77 2.04
CA LEU A 344 -5.04 -12.53 2.12
C LEU A 344 -5.38 -14.02 2.27
N TYR A 345 -4.42 -14.89 1.97
CA TYR A 345 -4.63 -16.33 2.08
C TYR A 345 -3.41 -17.05 2.67
N ASP A 346 -3.66 -18.22 3.22
CA ASP A 346 -2.66 -19.23 3.56
C ASP A 346 -2.76 -20.41 2.58
N ASP A 347 -2.25 -21.58 2.96
CA ASP A 347 -2.30 -22.79 2.15
C ASP A 347 -3.68 -23.47 2.12
N LYS A 348 -4.66 -22.98 2.87
CA LYS A 348 -5.98 -23.59 3.00
C LYS A 348 -7.15 -22.63 2.91
N TYR A 349 -7.03 -21.41 3.42
CA TYR A 349 -8.11 -20.45 3.60
C TYR A 349 -7.80 -19.11 2.96
N LEU A 350 -8.85 -18.49 2.42
CA LEU A 350 -8.91 -17.07 2.08
C LEU A 350 -9.58 -16.32 3.23
N TYR A 351 -8.96 -15.22 3.64
CA TYR A 351 -9.48 -14.29 4.64
C TYR A 351 -9.77 -12.95 3.97
N THR A 352 -10.94 -12.39 4.25
CA THR A 352 -11.35 -11.08 3.76
C THR A 352 -11.88 -10.23 4.90
N HIS A 353 -11.16 -9.17 5.24
CA HIS A 353 -11.57 -8.18 6.24
C HIS A 353 -12.09 -6.94 5.52
N PHE A 354 -13.25 -6.43 5.94
CA PHE A 354 -13.85 -5.26 5.34
C PHE A 354 -14.51 -4.34 6.37
N ILE A 355 -14.58 -3.06 6.03
CA ILE A 355 -15.43 -2.06 6.66
C ILE A 355 -16.22 -1.36 5.55
N MET A 356 -17.53 -1.25 5.73
CA MET A 356 -18.42 -0.41 4.91
C MET A 356 -19.01 0.65 5.84
N ALA A 357 -18.58 1.90 5.67
CA ALA A 357 -19.01 3.02 6.50
C ALA A 357 -19.86 4.01 5.69
N ASP A 358 -20.84 4.63 6.31
CA ASP A 358 -21.60 5.72 5.68
C ASP A 358 -20.67 6.90 5.37
N LEU A 359 -21.00 7.70 4.33
CA LEU A 359 -20.13 8.80 3.89
C LEU A 359 -19.95 9.90 4.96
N ASP A 360 -20.90 10.04 5.88
CA ASP A 360 -20.86 11.01 6.99
C ASP A 360 -20.27 10.43 8.29
N TYR A 361 -19.76 9.20 8.24
CA TYR A 361 -19.12 8.58 9.39
C TYR A 361 -17.89 9.38 9.84
N LYS A 362 -17.85 9.73 11.13
CA LYS A 362 -16.92 10.74 11.66
C LYS A 362 -15.47 10.29 11.78
N VAL A 363 -15.21 8.98 11.74
CA VAL A 363 -13.84 8.46 11.82
C VAL A 363 -13.12 8.77 10.50
N PRO A 364 -11.91 9.33 10.53
CA PRO A 364 -11.16 9.61 9.31
C PRO A 364 -11.02 8.38 8.41
N SER A 365 -11.16 8.56 7.09
CA SER A 365 -10.99 7.47 6.11
C SER A 365 -9.70 6.68 6.30
N LYS A 366 -8.64 7.39 6.66
CA LYS A 366 -7.32 6.80 6.92
C LYS A 366 -7.34 5.86 8.13
N ASP A 367 -8.00 6.24 9.22
CA ASP A 367 -8.10 5.40 10.42
C ASP A 367 -8.84 4.09 10.09
N LEU A 368 -9.93 4.13 9.31
CA LEU A 368 -10.66 2.93 8.86
C LEU A 368 -9.79 2.03 7.96
N ARG A 369 -9.07 2.63 7.03
CA ARG A 369 -8.12 1.92 6.17
C ARG A 369 -7.06 1.23 7.01
N ASP A 370 -6.48 1.92 7.99
CA ASP A 370 -5.41 1.37 8.83
C ASP A 370 -5.90 0.15 9.62
N VAL A 371 -7.16 0.16 10.10
CA VAL A 371 -7.80 -0.98 10.75
C VAL A 371 -7.85 -2.19 9.82
N VAL A 372 -8.32 -1.99 8.58
CA VAL A 372 -8.47 -3.09 7.59
C VAL A 372 -7.13 -3.61 7.10
N GLN A 373 -6.12 -2.74 6.98
CA GLN A 373 -4.82 -3.11 6.44
C GLN A 373 -3.95 -3.88 7.43
N TYR A 374 -4.08 -3.62 8.73
CA TYR A 374 -3.20 -4.20 9.75
C TYR A 374 -3.61 -5.62 10.12
N VAL A 375 -2.77 -6.60 9.77
CA VAL A 375 -2.96 -8.02 10.14
C VAL A 375 -1.66 -8.61 10.64
N ASP A 376 -1.64 -9.14 11.87
CA ASP A 376 -0.51 -9.94 12.34
C ASP A 376 -0.66 -11.39 11.90
N ASN A 377 0.45 -12.07 11.65
CA ASN A 377 0.46 -13.47 11.28
C ASN A 377 1.45 -14.22 12.16
N ALA A 378 0.94 -14.97 13.14
CA ALA A 378 1.77 -15.77 14.04
C ALA A 378 2.46 -16.96 13.33
N ASN A 379 2.00 -17.31 12.13
CA ASN A 379 2.50 -18.39 11.28
C ASN A 379 3.41 -17.88 10.15
N ASP A 380 3.94 -16.66 10.24
CA ASP A 380 4.76 -16.05 9.19
C ASP A 380 6.18 -16.61 9.07
N LYS A 381 6.64 -17.41 10.05
CA LYS A 381 7.95 -18.08 10.05
C LYS A 381 8.24 -18.76 8.72
N ASP A 382 7.25 -19.43 8.16
CA ASP A 382 7.37 -20.17 6.90
C ASP A 382 7.24 -19.28 5.66
N LYS A 383 6.86 -18.00 5.81
CA LYS A 383 6.79 -17.01 4.72
C LYS A 383 8.08 -16.21 4.60
N TYR A 384 8.83 -16.04 5.68
CA TYR A 384 10.18 -15.48 5.58
C TYR A 384 11.02 -16.31 4.63
N SER A 385 11.90 -15.62 3.91
CA SER A 385 12.76 -16.21 2.90
C SER A 385 12.05 -16.79 1.66
N LYS A 386 10.71 -16.70 1.56
CA LYS A 386 9.96 -17.03 0.34
C LYS A 386 9.66 -15.77 -0.47
N SER A 387 9.80 -15.88 -1.79
CA SER A 387 9.32 -14.85 -2.71
C SER A 387 7.82 -15.05 -2.90
N LEU A 388 7.03 -14.03 -2.56
CA LEU A 388 5.57 -14.06 -2.66
C LEU A 388 5.08 -13.02 -3.67
N ALA A 389 3.94 -13.29 -4.27
CA ALA A 389 3.33 -12.42 -5.25
C ALA A 389 2.56 -11.28 -4.57
N GLY A 390 2.86 -10.04 -4.98
CA GLY A 390 1.99 -8.90 -4.79
C GLY A 390 0.90 -8.83 -5.86
N MET A 391 0.09 -7.78 -5.81
CA MET A 391 -1.01 -7.60 -6.75
C MET A 391 -0.57 -7.36 -8.19
N SER A 392 0.62 -6.79 -8.42
CA SER A 392 1.11 -6.54 -9.77
C SER A 392 1.70 -7.80 -10.44
N ALA A 393 1.81 -8.93 -9.73
CA ALA A 393 2.23 -10.21 -10.31
C ALA A 393 1.06 -11.00 -10.92
N VAL A 394 0.27 -10.33 -11.76
CA VAL A 394 -0.78 -11.01 -12.51
C VAL A 394 -0.18 -11.60 -13.80
N PRO A 395 -0.35 -12.91 -14.07
CA PRO A 395 0.23 -13.55 -15.24
C PRO A 395 -0.25 -12.94 -16.57
N LYS A 396 0.63 -12.97 -17.58
CA LYS A 396 0.26 -12.67 -18.96
C LYS A 396 -0.88 -13.60 -19.40
N GLY A 397 -1.91 -13.05 -20.04
CA GLY A 397 -3.10 -13.78 -20.48
C GLY A 397 -4.25 -13.84 -19.46
N VAL A 398 -4.02 -13.51 -18.18
CA VAL A 398 -5.13 -13.27 -17.23
C VAL A 398 -5.89 -11.97 -17.58
N PHE A 399 -5.35 -11.16 -18.48
CA PHE A 399 -6.03 -9.99 -19.05
C PHE A 399 -6.62 -10.25 -20.44
N ASP A 400 -6.46 -11.47 -20.98
CA ASP A 400 -7.24 -11.80 -22.17
C ASP A 400 -8.69 -11.82 -21.73
N MET A 401 -9.51 -10.96 -22.35
CA MET A 401 -10.93 -10.78 -22.04
C MET A 401 -11.78 -12.06 -22.30
N THR A 402 -11.14 -13.22 -22.39
CA THR A 402 -11.70 -14.58 -22.34
C THR A 402 -12.21 -14.97 -20.96
N LEU A 403 -11.86 -14.21 -19.90
CA LEU A 403 -12.32 -14.43 -18.52
C LEU A 403 -13.73 -13.89 -18.21
N PHE A 404 -14.36 -13.15 -19.13
CA PHE A 404 -15.79 -12.93 -19.06
C PHE A 404 -16.45 -14.20 -19.58
N PRO A 405 -17.14 -14.98 -18.72
CA PRO A 405 -17.54 -16.33 -19.06
C PRO A 405 -18.30 -16.36 -20.40
N LYS A 406 -17.78 -17.14 -21.35
CA LYS A 406 -18.61 -17.67 -22.42
C LYS A 406 -19.63 -18.61 -21.77
N LYS A 407 -20.88 -18.54 -22.24
CA LYS A 407 -22.02 -19.35 -21.78
C LYS A 407 -21.61 -20.76 -21.33
N GLN A 408 -22.12 -21.18 -20.18
CA GLN A 408 -22.82 -22.46 -20.13
C GLN A 408 -24.16 -22.28 -20.85
#